data_AF-A0A7R6PHL1-F1
#
_entry.id   AF-A0A7R6PHL1-F1
#
_cell.length_a   1.000
_cell.length_b   1.000
_cell.length_c   1.000
_cell.angle_alpha   90.00
_cell.angle_beta   90.00
_cell.angle_gamma   90.00
#
_symmetry.space_group_name_H-M   'P 1'
#
loop_
_entity.id
_entity.type
_entity.pdbx_description
1 polymer ?
#
loop_
_entity_poly.entity_id
_entity_poly.type
_entity_poly.pdbx_seq_one_letter_code
_entity_poly.pdbx_strand_id
1 'polypeptide(L)'
;MDNAEVEKRVKQYFSDACSRLNRVRYAHESAYVDALIGRLDGVLDFGDGNGSIDFSSTIVADRGPGSAESLYGADFAIVFKSENVDEPISKAILSQAKNDTVDGMPKTEITRLREQCEKMSRYTNDYIVLEAPQIAGAVPTIRVGTPSTKTWGKTRMRLDDYFLELVLSCKHGDRRSDFIKGVASSKLSGLTVDVNGLEYTPTPKPRKKRDNKPGNRP
;
A
#
# COMPACT_ATOMS: atom_id res chain seq x y z
N MET A 1 -14.37 -13.50 22.53
CA MET A 1 -13.73 -14.40 21.54
C MET A 1 -12.30 -14.69 21.95
N ASP A 2 -11.75 -15.88 21.64
CA ASP A 2 -10.32 -16.14 21.87
C ASP A 2 -9.45 -15.61 20.71
N ASN A 3 -8.15 -15.44 20.96
CA ASN A 3 -7.23 -14.92 19.94
C ASN A 3 -7.07 -15.86 18.74
N ALA A 4 -7.23 -17.17 18.94
CA ALA A 4 -7.06 -18.15 17.87
C ALA A 4 -8.19 -18.06 16.84
N GLU A 5 -9.42 -17.81 17.28
CA GLU A 5 -10.56 -17.59 16.39
C GLU A 5 -10.44 -16.26 15.65
N VAL A 6 -9.93 -15.20 16.29
CA VAL A 6 -9.60 -13.93 15.61
C VAL A 6 -8.56 -14.16 14.51
N GLU A 7 -7.45 -14.83 14.83
CA GLU A 7 -6.40 -15.16 13.85
C GLU A 7 -6.94 -15.95 12.66
N LYS A 8 -7.74 -16.98 12.94
CA LYS A 8 -8.37 -17.82 11.93
C LYS A 8 -9.30 -17.01 11.02
N ARG A 9 -10.14 -16.15 11.59
CA ARG A 9 -11.09 -15.32 10.83
C ARG A 9 -10.39 -14.29 9.96
N VAL A 10 -9.33 -13.66 10.46
CA VAL A 10 -8.50 -12.75 9.65
C VAL A 10 -7.84 -13.52 8.50
N LYS A 11 -7.19 -14.66 8.77
CA LYS A 11 -6.59 -15.48 7.70
C LYS A 11 -7.61 -15.91 6.65
N GLN A 12 -8.81 -16.30 7.09
CA GLN A 12 -9.89 -16.66 6.19
C GLN A 12 -10.33 -15.46 5.33
N TYR A 13 -10.48 -14.27 5.91
CA TYR A 13 -10.85 -13.05 5.19
C TYR A 13 -9.87 -12.75 4.03
N PHE A 14 -8.57 -12.75 4.30
CA PHE A 14 -7.55 -12.54 3.28
C PHE A 14 -7.51 -13.68 2.24
N SER A 15 -7.65 -14.94 2.70
CA SER A 15 -7.72 -16.10 1.81
C SER A 15 -8.91 -16.04 0.85
N ASP A 16 -10.08 -15.61 1.34
CA ASP A 16 -11.29 -15.47 0.53
C ASP A 16 -11.15 -14.37 -0.52
N ALA A 17 -10.53 -13.24 -0.15
CA ALA A 17 -10.20 -12.17 -1.09
C ALA A 17 -9.23 -12.65 -2.20
N CYS A 18 -8.22 -13.44 -1.83
CA CYS A 18 -7.19 -13.92 -2.76
C CYS A 18 -7.66 -15.08 -3.65
N SER A 19 -8.41 -16.05 -3.11
CA SER A 19 -8.82 -17.29 -3.78
C SER A 19 -9.58 -17.05 -5.10
N ARG A 20 -10.25 -15.91 -5.22
CA ARG A 20 -11.04 -15.52 -6.39
C ARG A 20 -10.24 -14.76 -7.45
N LEU A 21 -8.95 -14.51 -7.22
CA LEU A 21 -8.06 -13.83 -8.15
C LEU A 21 -7.35 -14.83 -9.07
N ASN A 22 -7.83 -14.90 -10.31
CA ASN A 22 -7.22 -15.69 -11.36
C ASN A 22 -6.18 -14.84 -12.12
N ARG A 23 -4.89 -15.20 -12.01
CA ARG A 23 -3.77 -14.52 -12.66
C ARG A 23 -3.87 -14.47 -14.18
N VAL A 24 -4.58 -15.41 -14.81
CA VAL A 24 -4.87 -15.38 -16.26
C VAL A 24 -5.72 -14.16 -16.63
N ARG A 25 -6.61 -13.70 -15.74
CA ARG A 25 -7.47 -12.53 -15.96
C ARG A 25 -6.82 -11.21 -15.54
N TYR A 26 -5.76 -11.28 -14.72
CA TYR A 26 -5.09 -10.13 -14.11
C TYR A 26 -3.57 -10.21 -14.37
N ALA A 27 -3.18 -10.23 -15.64
CA ALA A 27 -1.78 -10.34 -16.04
C ALA A 27 -0.95 -9.08 -15.69
N HIS A 28 -1.60 -7.92 -15.71
CA HIS A 28 -0.99 -6.64 -15.34
C HIS A 28 -1.01 -6.42 -13.82
N GLU A 29 0.08 -5.85 -13.30
CA GLU A 29 0.28 -5.52 -11.88
C GLU A 29 -0.90 -4.74 -11.30
N SER A 30 -1.21 -3.58 -11.89
CA SER A 30 -2.28 -2.69 -11.43
C SER A 30 -3.63 -3.39 -11.40
N ALA A 31 -3.97 -4.15 -12.45
CA ALA A 31 -5.25 -4.87 -12.50
C ALA A 31 -5.38 -5.93 -11.40
N TYR A 32 -4.29 -6.63 -11.05
CA TYR A 32 -4.30 -7.58 -9.93
C TYR A 32 -4.45 -6.86 -8.59
N VAL A 33 -3.68 -5.79 -8.39
CA VAL A 33 -3.68 -5.02 -7.15
C VAL A 33 -5.05 -4.38 -6.93
N ASP A 34 -5.58 -3.65 -7.91
CA ASP A 34 -6.91 -3.04 -7.84
C ASP A 34 -7.99 -4.07 -7.48
N ALA A 35 -7.91 -5.26 -8.09
CA ALA A 35 -8.84 -6.34 -7.86
C ALA A 35 -8.70 -6.97 -6.45
N LEU A 36 -7.48 -7.12 -5.94
CA LEU A 36 -7.23 -7.58 -4.57
C LEU A 36 -7.74 -6.56 -3.56
N ILE A 37 -7.32 -5.31 -3.74
CA ILE A 37 -7.60 -4.22 -2.82
C ILE A 37 -9.10 -3.95 -2.76
N GLY A 38 -9.81 -3.94 -3.90
CA GLY A 38 -11.27 -3.83 -3.91
C GLY A 38 -12.01 -5.02 -3.26
N ARG A 39 -11.36 -6.19 -3.11
CA ARG A 39 -11.93 -7.35 -2.38
C ARG A 39 -11.60 -7.34 -0.89
N LEU A 40 -10.52 -6.67 -0.50
CA LEU A 40 -10.15 -6.44 0.89
C LEU A 40 -10.88 -5.24 1.49
N ASP A 41 -11.59 -4.46 0.68
CA ASP A 41 -12.45 -3.40 1.19
C ASP A 41 -13.71 -3.99 1.83
N GLY A 42 -13.91 -3.72 3.11
CA GLY A 42 -15.09 -4.14 3.85
C GLY A 42 -14.84 -4.43 5.32
N VAL A 43 -15.88 -4.98 5.96
CA VAL A 43 -15.90 -5.21 7.41
C VAL A 43 -15.80 -6.71 7.71
N LEU A 44 -14.83 -7.07 8.55
CA LEU A 44 -14.74 -8.36 9.21
C LEU A 44 -15.44 -8.25 10.58
N ASP A 45 -16.69 -8.71 10.63
CA ASP A 45 -17.50 -8.72 11.85
C ASP A 45 -17.27 -10.02 12.65
N PHE A 46 -16.91 -9.87 13.93
CA PHE A 46 -16.71 -10.99 14.86
C PHE A 46 -18.00 -11.45 15.55
N GLY A 47 -19.13 -10.86 15.20
CA GLY A 47 -20.45 -11.15 15.77
C GLY A 47 -20.69 -10.45 17.11
N ASP A 48 -21.90 -10.62 17.62
CA ASP A 48 -22.41 -9.88 18.77
C ASP A 48 -21.45 -9.88 19.97
N GLY A 49 -21.08 -8.68 20.40
CA GLY A 49 -20.22 -8.45 21.57
C GLY A 49 -18.72 -8.71 21.34
N ASN A 50 -18.25 -9.00 20.13
CA ASN A 50 -16.83 -9.31 19.86
C ASN A 50 -16.10 -8.29 18.96
N GLY A 51 -16.74 -7.18 18.61
CA GLY A 51 -16.13 -6.13 17.82
C GLY A 51 -16.10 -6.41 16.31
N SER A 52 -15.50 -5.49 15.55
CA SER A 52 -15.30 -5.65 14.10
C SER A 52 -14.02 -4.96 13.65
N ILE A 53 -13.53 -5.35 12.46
CA ILE A 53 -12.44 -4.67 11.77
C ILE A 53 -12.95 -4.15 10.43
N ASP A 54 -12.85 -2.85 10.21
CA ASP A 54 -13.05 -2.20 8.91
C ASP A 54 -11.70 -2.05 8.21
N PHE A 55 -11.61 -2.62 7.01
CA PHE A 55 -10.55 -2.40 6.05
C PHE A 55 -11.08 -1.46 4.96
N SER A 56 -10.67 -0.19 5.01
CA SER A 56 -11.00 0.77 3.96
C SER A 56 -9.80 0.93 3.05
N SER A 57 -9.97 0.65 1.76
CA SER A 57 -8.85 0.64 0.84
C SER A 57 -8.89 1.81 -0.14
N THR A 58 -7.75 2.32 -0.56
CA THR A 58 -7.66 3.42 -1.51
C THR A 58 -6.66 3.08 -2.60
N ILE A 59 -7.13 3.04 -3.84
CA ILE A 59 -6.27 2.99 -5.03
C ILE A 59 -5.79 4.41 -5.30
N VAL A 60 -4.47 4.60 -5.36
CA VAL A 60 -3.85 5.91 -5.59
C VAL A 60 -3.95 6.27 -7.06
N ALA A 61 -4.28 7.52 -7.37
CA ALA A 61 -4.37 7.98 -8.74
C ALA A 61 -2.99 7.97 -9.43
N ASP A 62 -2.88 7.21 -10.53
CA ASP A 62 -1.67 7.01 -11.33
C ASP A 62 -1.62 7.94 -12.57
N ARG A 63 -2.78 8.35 -13.10
CA ARG A 63 -2.90 9.13 -14.34
C ARG A 63 -2.87 10.64 -14.13
N GLY A 64 -2.12 11.32 -15.00
CA GLY A 64 -2.08 12.79 -15.13
C GLY A 64 -0.76 13.42 -14.66
N PRO A 65 -0.43 14.64 -15.13
CA PRO A 65 0.70 15.40 -14.59
C PRO A 65 0.52 15.64 -13.09
N GLY A 66 1.54 15.30 -12.29
CA GLY A 66 1.47 15.44 -10.83
C GLY A 66 0.53 14.43 -10.17
N SER A 67 0.33 13.25 -10.76
CA SER A 67 -0.45 12.17 -10.16
C SER A 67 0.07 11.82 -8.77
N ALA A 68 -0.85 11.36 -7.91
CA ALA A 68 -0.52 11.03 -6.53
C ALA A 68 0.53 9.90 -6.47
N GLU A 69 0.46 8.90 -7.34
CA GLU A 69 1.52 7.87 -7.44
C GLU A 69 2.89 8.50 -7.73
N SER A 70 2.93 9.49 -8.64
CA SER A 70 4.18 10.17 -8.98
C SER A 70 4.75 10.97 -7.81
N LEU A 71 3.90 11.58 -6.99
CA LEU A 71 4.29 12.43 -5.86
C LEU A 71 4.67 11.60 -4.62
N TYR A 72 3.88 10.58 -4.31
CA TYR A 72 3.95 9.83 -3.05
C TYR A 72 4.62 8.46 -3.20
N GLY A 73 4.73 7.94 -4.44
CA GLY A 73 5.39 6.66 -4.73
C GLY A 73 4.64 5.43 -4.22
N ALA A 74 3.32 5.54 -4.07
CA ALA A 74 2.44 4.48 -3.61
C ALA A 74 1.40 4.15 -4.69
N ASP A 75 1.05 2.88 -4.82
CA ASP A 75 -0.03 2.41 -5.69
C ASP A 75 -1.37 2.36 -4.94
N PHE A 76 -1.33 2.06 -3.63
CA PHE A 76 -2.52 1.98 -2.80
C PHE A 76 -2.23 2.28 -1.32
N ALA A 77 -3.30 2.50 -0.56
CA ALA A 77 -3.28 2.60 0.88
C ALA A 77 -4.36 1.70 1.50
N ILE A 78 -4.11 1.21 2.70
CA ILE A 78 -5.12 0.50 3.51
C ILE A 78 -5.27 1.23 4.83
N VAL A 79 -6.50 1.59 5.17
CA VAL A 79 -6.90 2.04 6.49
C VAL A 79 -7.51 0.86 7.22
N PHE A 80 -6.94 0.54 8.37
CA PHE A 80 -7.45 -0.44 9.31
C PHE A 80 -8.13 0.30 10.47
N LYS A 81 -9.33 -0.13 10.86
CA LYS A 81 -10.01 0.34 12.07
C LYS A 81 -10.59 -0.84 12.83
N SER A 82 -10.27 -0.98 14.10
CA SER A 82 -11.05 -1.82 15.01
C SER A 82 -12.15 -0.99 15.67
N GLU A 83 -13.36 -1.52 15.68
CA GLU A 83 -14.55 -0.89 16.25
C GLU A 83 -15.23 -1.84 17.23
N ASN A 84 -16.03 -1.27 18.15
CA ASN A 84 -16.80 -2.02 19.14
C ASN A 84 -15.92 -2.94 20.02
N VAL A 85 -14.73 -2.46 20.38
CA VAL A 85 -13.78 -3.07 21.32
C VAL A 85 -13.33 -2.01 22.33
N ASP A 86 -12.81 -2.43 23.49
CA ASP A 86 -12.42 -1.52 24.58
C ASP A 86 -11.37 -0.47 24.15
N GLU A 87 -10.39 -0.90 23.35
CA GLU A 87 -9.32 -0.05 22.82
C GLU A 87 -9.34 -0.06 21.27
N PRO A 88 -10.15 0.79 20.64
CA PRO A 88 -10.20 0.88 19.19
C PRO A 88 -8.89 1.44 18.64
N ILE A 89 -8.44 0.88 17.52
CA ILE A 89 -7.19 1.22 16.86
C ILE A 89 -7.52 1.62 15.43
N SER A 90 -7.04 2.78 15.02
CA SER A 90 -7.04 3.18 13.61
C SER A 90 -5.61 3.38 13.12
N LYS A 91 -5.30 2.77 11.98
CA LYS A 91 -3.98 2.79 11.34
C LYS A 91 -4.11 2.93 9.85
N ALA A 92 -3.12 3.55 9.23
CA ALA A 92 -2.98 3.63 7.79
C ALA A 92 -1.62 3.07 7.34
N ILE A 93 -1.62 2.40 6.19
CA ILE A 93 -0.43 1.83 5.57
C ILE A 93 -0.36 2.30 4.12
N LEU A 94 0.75 2.97 3.75
CA LEU A 94 1.06 3.27 2.35
C LEU A 94 1.82 2.11 1.71
N SER A 95 1.45 1.78 0.47
CA SER A 95 1.93 0.56 -0.17
C SER A 95 2.30 0.79 -1.62
N GLN A 96 3.42 0.19 -2.03
CA GLN A 96 3.78 -0.02 -3.42
C GLN A 96 3.63 -1.50 -3.76
N ALA A 97 3.05 -1.82 -4.91
CA ALA A 97 2.98 -3.18 -5.41
C ALA A 97 4.10 -3.48 -6.43
N LYS A 98 4.42 -4.76 -6.54
CA LYS A 98 5.22 -5.35 -7.62
C LYS A 98 4.63 -6.67 -8.09
N ASN A 99 4.68 -6.88 -9.40
CA ASN A 99 4.26 -8.10 -10.06
C ASN A 99 5.40 -9.11 -9.99
N ASP A 100 5.33 -10.04 -9.04
CA ASP A 100 6.41 -10.95 -8.61
C ASP A 100 7.37 -10.37 -7.55
N THR A 101 8.31 -11.21 -7.12
CA THR A 101 9.26 -10.92 -6.05
C THR A 101 10.27 -9.86 -6.44
N VAL A 102 10.63 -8.99 -5.49
CA VAL A 102 11.56 -7.88 -5.75
C VAL A 102 13.00 -8.34 -6.01
N ASP A 103 13.36 -9.55 -5.57
CA ASP A 103 14.72 -10.08 -5.68
C ASP A 103 15.06 -10.50 -7.13
N GLY A 104 14.04 -10.81 -7.94
CA GLY A 104 14.18 -11.18 -9.35
C GLY A 104 14.08 -10.02 -10.33
N MET A 105 13.89 -8.79 -9.84
CA MET A 105 13.60 -7.65 -10.71
C MET A 105 14.86 -7.15 -11.47
N PRO A 106 14.68 -6.62 -12.69
CA PRO A 106 15.74 -5.90 -13.39
C PRO A 106 16.26 -4.72 -12.57
N LYS A 107 17.55 -4.39 -12.71
CA LYS A 107 18.19 -3.27 -11.99
C LYS A 107 17.43 -1.95 -12.12
N THR A 108 16.84 -1.68 -13.29
CA THR A 108 16.04 -0.47 -13.55
C THR A 108 14.78 -0.41 -12.69
N GLU A 109 14.08 -1.53 -12.51
CA GLU A 109 12.90 -1.62 -11.65
C GLU A 109 13.27 -1.55 -10.17
N ILE A 110 14.41 -2.13 -9.77
CA ILE A 110 14.94 -1.97 -8.41
C ILE A 110 15.24 -0.48 -8.11
N THR A 111 15.86 0.22 -9.04
CA THR A 111 16.10 1.67 -8.90
C THR A 111 14.79 2.44 -8.78
N ARG A 112 13.81 2.15 -9.64
CA ARG A 112 12.48 2.78 -9.58
C ARG A 112 11.76 2.50 -8.26
N LEU A 113 11.78 1.27 -7.77
CA LEU A 113 11.17 0.92 -6.48
C LEU A 113 11.85 1.65 -5.32
N ARG A 114 13.18 1.82 -5.36
CA ARG A 114 13.88 2.61 -4.33
C ARG A 114 13.43 4.07 -4.34
N GLU A 115 13.22 4.67 -5.50
CA GLU A 115 12.66 6.03 -5.61
C GLU A 115 11.23 6.10 -5.05
N GLN A 116 10.42 5.06 -5.27
CA GLN A 116 9.07 4.96 -4.70
C GLN A 116 9.11 4.85 -3.16
N CYS A 117 9.97 3.98 -2.60
CA CYS A 117 10.18 3.87 -1.16
C CYS A 117 10.69 5.18 -0.53
N GLU A 118 11.61 5.88 -1.21
CA GLU A 118 12.08 7.18 -0.76
C GLU A 118 10.97 8.23 -0.71
N LYS A 119 10.00 8.19 -1.63
CA LYS A 119 8.86 9.11 -1.59
C LYS A 119 7.94 8.77 -0.43
N MET A 120 7.57 7.51 -0.26
CA MET A 120 6.71 7.08 0.86
C MET A 120 7.34 7.39 2.23
N SER A 121 8.66 7.19 2.37
CA SER A 121 9.36 7.40 3.64
C SER A 121 9.42 8.86 4.10
N ARG A 122 9.10 9.82 3.22
CA ARG A 122 8.96 11.24 3.60
C ARG A 122 7.67 11.50 4.37
N TYR A 123 6.66 10.65 4.19
CA TYR A 123 5.34 10.85 4.74
C TYR A 123 5.02 9.89 5.89
N THR A 124 5.62 8.70 5.92
CA THR A 124 5.40 7.74 7.00
C THR A 124 6.63 6.87 7.25
N ASN A 125 6.75 6.38 8.49
CA ASN A 125 7.72 5.34 8.82
C ASN A 125 7.18 3.93 8.52
N ASP A 126 5.89 3.81 8.22
CA ASP A 126 5.13 2.56 8.18
C ASP A 126 4.59 2.29 6.77
N TYR A 127 5.49 2.15 5.79
CA TYR A 127 5.12 1.76 4.42
C TYR A 127 5.51 0.32 4.12
N ILE A 128 4.90 -0.27 3.09
CA ILE A 128 5.19 -1.64 2.67
C ILE A 128 5.40 -1.76 1.16
N VAL A 129 6.04 -2.87 0.76
CA VAL A 129 6.06 -3.35 -0.61
C VAL A 129 5.29 -4.67 -0.67
N LEU A 130 4.25 -4.72 -1.50
CA LEU A 130 3.46 -5.91 -1.78
C LEU A 130 4.01 -6.62 -3.02
N GLU A 131 4.34 -7.89 -2.88
CA GLU A 131 4.77 -8.77 -3.97
C GLU A 131 3.56 -9.64 -4.38
N ALA A 132 2.98 -9.31 -5.53
CA ALA A 132 1.86 -10.05 -6.08
C ALA A 132 2.32 -11.45 -6.54
N PRO A 133 1.63 -12.52 -6.13
CA PRO A 133 2.03 -13.88 -6.47
C PRO A 133 1.72 -14.20 -7.94
N GLN A 134 2.55 -15.06 -8.54
CA GLN A 134 2.28 -15.58 -9.89
C GLN A 134 1.28 -16.75 -9.89
N ILE A 135 1.03 -17.35 -8.72
CA ILE A 135 0.10 -18.46 -8.54
C ILE A 135 -1.29 -17.92 -8.24
N ALA A 136 -2.30 -18.39 -8.97
CA ALA A 136 -3.70 -18.00 -8.74
C ALA A 136 -4.15 -18.41 -7.33
N GLY A 137 -4.93 -17.55 -6.67
CA GLY A 137 -5.45 -17.81 -5.34
C GLY A 137 -4.44 -17.68 -4.19
N ALA A 138 -3.14 -17.50 -4.47
CA ALA A 138 -2.14 -17.34 -3.44
C ALA A 138 -2.27 -15.97 -2.75
N VAL A 139 -1.98 -15.96 -1.44
CA VAL A 139 -1.90 -14.72 -0.66
C VAL A 139 -0.59 -14.00 -0.99
N PRO A 140 -0.60 -12.68 -1.28
CA PRO A 140 0.61 -11.91 -1.53
C PRO A 140 1.58 -11.92 -0.35
N THR A 141 2.85 -11.64 -0.65
CA THR A 141 3.85 -11.39 0.39
C THR A 141 4.14 -9.91 0.54
N ILE A 142 4.51 -9.52 1.74
CA ILE A 142 4.83 -8.18 2.15
C ILE A 142 6.30 -8.12 2.55
N ARG A 143 6.93 -7.01 2.18
CA ARG A 143 8.19 -6.54 2.73
C ARG A 143 7.96 -5.20 3.42
N VAL A 144 8.30 -5.15 4.70
CA VAL A 144 8.19 -3.92 5.48
C VAL A 144 9.21 -2.90 4.99
N GLY A 145 8.80 -1.65 4.85
CA GLY A 145 9.68 -0.54 4.50
C GLY A 145 10.78 -0.32 5.52
N THR A 146 11.90 0.25 5.08
CA THR A 146 13.00 0.67 5.98
C THR A 146 13.25 2.15 5.76
N PRO A 147 12.57 3.05 6.50
CA PRO A 147 12.62 4.48 6.27
C PRO A 147 14.04 5.08 6.33
N SER A 148 14.88 4.56 7.23
CA SER A 148 16.26 5.02 7.42
C SER A 148 17.14 4.78 6.20
N THR A 149 16.93 3.67 5.49
CA THR A 149 17.66 3.34 4.26
C THR A 149 16.88 3.66 2.99
N LYS A 150 15.61 4.07 3.11
CA LYS A 150 14.69 4.33 1.99
C LYS A 150 14.53 3.10 1.08
N THR A 151 14.48 1.92 1.69
CA THR A 151 14.37 0.63 0.98
C THR A 151 13.27 -0.24 1.61
N TRP A 152 13.31 -1.54 1.37
CA TRP A 152 12.46 -2.54 1.99
C TRP A 152 13.31 -3.57 2.72
N GLY A 153 12.71 -4.27 3.68
CA GLY A 153 13.33 -5.33 4.46
C GLY A 153 13.57 -6.60 3.64
N LYS A 154 14.51 -7.42 4.11
CA LYS A 154 14.88 -8.69 3.47
C LYS A 154 13.87 -9.81 3.73
N THR A 155 13.19 -9.76 4.87
CA THR A 155 12.17 -10.76 5.24
C THR A 155 10.91 -10.55 4.42
N ARG A 156 10.35 -11.67 3.94
CA ARG A 156 9.02 -11.72 3.34
C ARG A 156 8.06 -12.31 4.35
N MET A 157 6.89 -11.73 4.47
CA MET A 157 5.81 -12.20 5.34
C MET A 157 4.55 -12.30 4.49
N ARG A 158 3.66 -13.25 4.75
CA ARG A 158 2.38 -13.26 4.03
C ARG A 158 1.52 -12.06 4.45
N LEU A 159 0.67 -11.56 3.57
CA LEU A 159 -0.17 -10.39 3.86
C LEU A 159 -1.07 -10.59 5.10
N ASP A 160 -1.65 -11.77 5.25
CA ASP A 160 -2.46 -12.14 6.42
C ASP A 160 -1.63 -12.16 7.71
N ASP A 161 -0.44 -12.79 7.69
CA ASP A 161 0.47 -12.80 8.84
C ASP A 161 0.97 -11.38 9.16
N TYR A 162 1.20 -10.51 8.16
CA TYR A 162 1.56 -9.11 8.37
C TYR A 162 0.50 -8.34 9.15
N PHE A 163 -0.77 -8.50 8.78
CA PHE A 163 -1.86 -7.84 9.50
C PHE A 163 -2.00 -8.35 10.93
N LEU A 164 -1.86 -9.66 11.16
CA LEU A 164 -1.91 -10.24 12.49
C LEU A 164 -0.72 -9.82 13.37
N GLU A 165 0.49 -10.05 12.87
CA GLU A 165 1.70 -9.95 13.67
C GLU A 165 2.20 -8.53 13.85
N LEU A 166 1.92 -7.62 12.91
CA LEU A 166 2.44 -6.25 12.92
C LEU A 166 1.35 -5.19 13.04
N VAL A 167 0.24 -5.32 12.30
CA VAL A 167 -0.83 -4.32 12.34
C VAL A 167 -1.65 -4.47 13.62
N LEU A 168 -2.25 -5.63 13.90
CA LEU A 168 -3.06 -5.83 15.11
C LEU A 168 -2.23 -5.66 16.39
N SER A 169 -0.99 -6.15 16.40
CA SER A 169 -0.08 -6.03 17.55
C SER A 169 0.50 -4.62 17.78
N CYS A 170 0.12 -3.63 16.96
CA CYS A 170 0.62 -2.25 17.05
C CYS A 170 2.12 -2.05 16.84
N LYS A 171 2.78 -2.95 16.10
CA LYS A 171 4.20 -2.80 15.73
C LYS A 171 4.41 -2.06 14.41
N HIS A 172 3.36 -1.90 13.60
CA HIS A 172 3.42 -1.18 12.33
C HIS A 172 2.07 -0.52 12.00
N GLY A 173 2.13 0.57 11.23
CA GLY A 173 0.98 1.31 10.73
C GLY A 173 0.85 2.69 11.37
N ASP A 174 0.69 3.72 10.54
CA ASP A 174 0.68 5.10 10.97
C ASP A 174 -0.63 5.45 11.68
N ARG A 175 -0.53 6.01 12.88
CA ARG A 175 -1.68 6.32 13.75
C ARG A 175 -2.05 7.80 13.76
N ARG A 176 -1.31 8.64 13.03
CA ARG A 176 -1.57 10.08 13.01
C ARG A 176 -2.89 10.35 12.28
N SER A 177 -3.80 11.07 12.93
CA SER A 177 -5.18 11.22 12.44
C SER A 177 -5.29 11.99 11.12
N ASP A 178 -4.39 12.95 10.90
CA ASP A 178 -4.21 13.70 9.65
C ASP A 178 -3.72 12.79 8.53
N PHE A 179 -2.75 11.92 8.81
CA PHE A 179 -2.25 10.93 7.85
C PHE A 179 -3.35 9.94 7.44
N ILE A 180 -4.09 9.38 8.40
CA ILE A 180 -5.20 8.44 8.15
C ILE A 180 -6.27 9.09 7.25
N LYS A 181 -6.67 10.33 7.56
CA LYS A 181 -7.61 11.09 6.72
C LYS A 181 -7.02 11.38 5.34
N GLY A 182 -5.73 11.68 5.26
CA GLY A 182 -5.04 12.00 4.02
C GLY A 182 -4.97 10.83 3.06
N VAL A 183 -4.72 9.61 3.55
CA VAL A 183 -4.62 8.41 2.70
C VAL A 183 -5.96 7.83 2.25
N ALA A 184 -7.07 8.23 2.89
CA ALA A 184 -8.41 7.77 2.53
C ALA A 184 -8.94 8.37 1.21
N SER A 185 -8.16 9.24 0.57
CA SER A 185 -8.46 9.85 -0.73
C SER A 185 -7.49 9.34 -1.79
N SER A 186 -7.98 9.02 -3.00
CA SER A 186 -7.14 8.58 -4.12
C SER A 186 -6.10 9.62 -4.56
N LYS A 187 -6.29 10.90 -4.20
CA LYS A 187 -5.32 11.97 -4.45
C LYS A 187 -4.25 12.10 -3.36
N LEU A 188 -4.42 11.39 -2.24
CA LEU A 188 -3.60 11.51 -1.03
C LEU A 188 -3.47 12.96 -0.53
N SER A 189 -4.47 13.80 -0.79
CA SER A 189 -4.39 15.26 -0.66
C SER A 189 -4.15 15.75 0.76
N GLY A 190 -4.49 14.95 1.79
CA GLY A 190 -4.23 15.28 3.19
C GLY A 190 -2.81 14.96 3.67
N LEU A 191 -1.93 14.39 2.83
CA LEU A 191 -0.51 14.18 3.16
C LEU A 191 0.34 15.44 2.96
N THR A 192 -0.23 16.48 2.37
CA THR A 192 0.42 17.78 2.18
C THR A 192 -0.01 18.71 3.32
N VAL A 193 0.95 19.19 4.13
CA VAL A 193 0.66 20.10 5.25
C VAL A 193 0.47 21.52 4.71
N ASP A 194 -0.65 22.15 5.07
CA ASP A 194 -0.89 23.57 4.88
C ASP A 194 0.00 24.37 5.84
N VAL A 195 0.91 25.17 5.30
CA VAL A 195 1.74 26.09 6.09
C VAL A 195 1.31 27.51 5.73
N ASN A 196 0.53 28.14 6.62
CA ASN A 196 0.09 29.54 6.50
C ASN A 196 -0.76 29.88 5.26
N GLY A 197 -1.68 29.00 4.85
CA GLY A 197 -2.60 29.29 3.74
C GLY A 197 -1.97 29.11 2.36
N LEU A 198 -0.85 28.40 2.29
CA LEU A 198 -0.19 28.00 1.06
C LEU A 198 -0.14 26.47 1.03
N GLU A 199 -0.92 25.86 0.14
CA GLU A 199 -0.79 24.44 -0.22
C GLU A 199 0.61 24.22 -0.80
N TYR A 200 1.54 23.68 0.00
CA TYR A 200 2.89 23.35 -0.48
C TYR A 200 2.96 21.90 -0.92
N THR A 201 2.56 21.61 -2.15
CA THR A 201 2.94 20.35 -2.80
C THR A 201 4.33 20.50 -3.39
N PRO A 202 5.36 19.75 -2.96
CA PRO A 202 6.67 19.80 -3.60
C PRO A 202 6.54 19.30 -5.04
N THR A 203 6.43 20.21 -6.01
CA THR A 203 6.39 19.82 -7.42
C THR A 203 7.75 19.26 -7.83
N PRO A 204 7.80 18.02 -8.36
CA PRO A 204 9.04 17.48 -8.91
C PRO A 204 9.53 18.39 -10.05
N LYS A 205 10.85 18.67 -10.07
CA LYS A 205 11.46 19.50 -11.11
C LYS A 205 11.02 18.99 -12.50
N PRO A 206 10.56 19.87 -13.41
CA PRO A 206 10.17 19.45 -14.74
C PRO A 206 11.31 18.67 -15.39
N ARG A 207 11.01 17.47 -15.93
CA ARG A 207 11.97 16.74 -16.76
C ARG A 207 12.43 17.67 -17.87
N LYS A 208 13.74 17.95 -17.96
CA LYS A 208 14.32 18.67 -19.10
C LYS A 208 13.85 17.98 -20.37
N LYS A 209 13.10 18.70 -21.20
CA LYS A 209 12.76 18.28 -22.55
C LYS A 209 14.09 17.93 -23.23
N ARG A 210 14.24 16.69 -23.71
CA ARG A 210 15.36 16.38 -24.61
C ARG A 210 15.12 17.22 -25.86
N ASP A 211 16.00 18.17 -26.11
CA ASP A 211 16.03 18.85 -27.41
C ASP A 211 16.29 17.77 -28.46
N ASN A 212 15.26 17.43 -29.22
CA ASN A 212 15.40 16.61 -30.41
C ASN A 212 16.26 17.43 -31.38
N LYS A 213 17.57 17.20 -31.37
CA LYS A 213 18.44 17.64 -32.47
C LYS A 213 17.89 17.01 -33.75
N PRO A 214 17.58 17.80 -34.79
CA PRO A 214 17.21 17.25 -36.09
C PRO A 214 18.37 16.35 -36.54
N GLY A 215 18.09 15.07 -36.75
CA GLY A 215 19.07 14.16 -37.30
C GLY A 215 19.46 14.62 -38.69
N ASN A 216 20.75 14.90 -38.89
CA ASN A 216 21.35 14.95 -40.21
C ASN A 216 21.06 13.60 -40.89
N ARG A 217 20.21 13.60 -41.90
CA ARG A 217 20.17 12.51 -42.87
C ARG A 217 21.20 12.84 -43.95
N PRO A 218 22.09 11.89 -44.31
CA PRO A 218 22.98 12.02 -45.46
C PRO A 218 22.20 12.07 -46.78
#